data_AF-A0A7C5C840-F1
#
_entry.id   AF-A0A7C5C840-F1
#
_cell.length_a   1.000
_cell.length_b   1.000
_cell.length_c   1.000
_cell.angle_alpha   90.00
_cell.angle_beta   90.00
_cell.angle_gamma   90.00
#
_symmetry.space_group_name_H-M   'P 1'
#
loop_
_entity.id
_entity.type
_entity.pdbx_description
1 polymer ?
#
loop_
_entity_poly.entity_id
_entity_poly.type
_entity_poly.pdbx_seq_one_letter_code
_entity_poly.pdbx_strand_id
1 'polypeptide(L)'
;MIKIFLMFFPVFVLSFFSCSPKVQEQVKVENKVKKDTVVVKKGPRPTPCTMFSDLVDGEDIKGEFVVYRNFLKTKEWDEAYEYWAHAVHKAPGSNGRVKYHFDDGIKIFKHYYDQEKDSLKRLRWIDSINWVYDKRMECFGDEAYVLGRKAFDFYYYFSRDINQDSIFFLFAKAVDLKKEKADYFVINPFSKMLYDQFKAGKIDTATTKYYANILVNAIEYGSTNCKGTECQAWDMIKDYAPNLLDNFEGIADFYPCEYYKKTYLPVFEENKDSCDIVNMVFRKLQWGKCN
;
A
#
# COMPACT_ATOMS: atom_id res chain seq x y z
N MET A 1 -31.20 59.86 13.37
CA MET A 1 -32.09 60.16 14.51
C MET A 1 -32.46 58.83 15.16
N ILE A 2 -31.68 58.31 16.11
CA ILE A 2 -31.64 58.62 17.57
C ILE A 2 -32.98 58.34 18.26
N LYS A 3 -32.95 57.42 19.24
CA LYS A 3 -33.44 57.52 20.64
C LYS A 3 -33.69 56.09 21.16
N ILE A 4 -32.77 55.44 21.88
CA ILE A 4 -32.52 55.56 23.33
C ILE A 4 -33.82 55.79 24.11
N PHE A 5 -34.26 54.78 24.86
CA PHE A 5 -35.11 54.98 26.03
C PHE A 5 -34.63 54.09 27.19
N LEU A 6 -34.15 54.79 28.21
CA LEU A 6 -33.79 54.37 29.56
C LEU A 6 -34.95 54.80 30.48
N MET A 7 -35.38 53.96 31.42
CA MET A 7 -36.07 54.33 32.68
C MET A 7 -36.39 53.05 33.48
N PHE A 8 -36.34 52.94 34.82
CA PHE A 8 -35.75 53.69 35.94
C PHE A 8 -36.06 52.88 37.24
N PHE A 9 -35.08 52.68 38.15
CA PHE A 9 -35.09 52.63 39.65
C PHE A 9 -36.02 51.68 40.48
N PRO A 10 -35.77 51.40 41.81
CA PRO A 10 -34.82 52.04 42.75
C PRO A 10 -34.01 51.15 43.73
N VAL A 11 -33.21 51.86 44.52
CA VAL A 11 -32.16 51.60 45.54
C VAL A 11 -32.62 50.94 46.86
N PHE A 12 -31.77 50.11 47.49
CA PHE A 12 -31.65 50.02 48.98
C PHE A 12 -30.29 49.46 49.50
N VAL A 13 -29.38 50.37 49.88
CA VAL A 13 -28.66 50.54 51.18
C VAL A 13 -28.04 49.33 51.96
N LEU A 14 -26.71 49.45 52.15
CA LEU A 14 -25.78 49.09 53.26
C LEU A 14 -25.67 47.65 53.83
N SER A 15 -24.42 47.14 53.88
CA SER A 15 -23.68 46.92 55.16
C SER A 15 -22.22 46.51 54.92
N PHE A 16 -21.31 47.19 55.63
CA PHE A 16 -19.89 46.87 55.75
C PHE A 16 -19.66 45.68 56.69
N PHE A 17 -18.80 44.73 56.32
CA PHE A 17 -18.01 43.98 57.29
C PHE A 17 -16.58 43.75 56.78
N SER A 18 -15.66 44.20 57.62
CA SER A 18 -14.20 44.10 57.58
C SER A 18 -13.73 42.64 57.67
N CYS A 19 -12.60 42.32 57.03
CA CYS A 19 -11.56 41.49 57.65
C CYS A 19 -10.22 41.58 56.90
N SER A 20 -9.18 41.96 57.65
CA SER A 20 -7.76 42.03 57.29
C SER A 20 -7.15 40.66 56.92
N PRO A 21 -6.00 40.64 56.20
CA PRO A 21 -5.38 39.40 55.73
C PRO A 21 -4.59 38.72 56.84
N LYS A 22 -4.77 37.41 56.99
CA LYS A 22 -4.00 36.59 57.92
C LYS A 22 -2.72 36.11 57.25
N VAL A 23 -1.60 36.69 57.67
CA VAL A 23 -0.24 36.21 57.42
C VAL A 23 -0.07 34.84 58.09
N GLN A 24 0.36 33.84 57.33
CA GLN A 24 1.02 32.64 57.86
C GLN A 24 2.30 32.37 57.07
N GLU A 25 3.31 32.01 57.85
CA GLU A 25 4.72 31.80 57.57
C GLU A 25 5.03 30.91 56.34
N GLN A 26 5.99 31.36 55.54
CA GLN A 26 6.59 30.54 54.49
C GLN A 26 7.59 29.55 55.10
N VAL A 27 7.22 28.27 55.14
CA VAL A 27 8.21 27.18 55.22
C VAL A 27 8.74 26.93 53.81
N LYS A 28 9.97 27.37 53.55
CA LYS A 28 10.77 26.92 52.39
C LYS A 28 11.00 25.42 52.51
N VAL A 29 10.29 24.64 51.71
CA VAL A 29 10.75 23.30 51.31
C VAL A 29 11.34 23.43 49.92
N GLU A 30 12.66 23.50 49.87
CA GLU A 30 13.43 23.35 48.64
C GLU A 30 13.31 21.89 48.18
N ASN A 31 12.21 21.56 47.48
CA ASN A 31 12.14 20.32 46.73
C ASN A 31 12.88 20.51 45.41
N LYS A 32 14.19 20.18 45.42
CA LYS A 32 14.90 19.77 44.21
C LYS A 32 14.20 18.53 43.67
N VAL A 33 13.20 18.73 42.81
CA VAL A 33 12.73 17.69 41.91
C VAL A 33 13.88 17.44 40.95
N LYS A 34 14.74 16.47 41.30
CA LYS A 34 15.53 15.77 40.30
C LYS A 34 14.53 15.34 39.24
N LYS A 35 14.77 15.82 38.02
CA LYS A 35 14.10 15.33 36.82
C LYS A 35 14.57 13.89 36.67
N ASP A 36 13.98 12.99 37.45
CA ASP A 36 14.15 11.57 37.28
C ASP A 36 13.68 11.30 35.87
N THR A 37 14.67 11.00 35.04
CA THR A 37 14.44 10.57 33.68
C THR A 37 13.62 9.31 33.84
N VAL A 38 12.30 9.42 33.63
CA VAL A 38 11.45 8.26 33.48
C VAL A 38 12.05 7.51 32.31
N VAL A 39 12.84 6.48 32.60
CA VAL A 39 13.23 5.47 31.64
C VAL A 39 11.95 4.73 31.33
N VAL A 40 11.15 5.32 30.43
CA VAL A 40 10.15 4.58 29.69
C VAL A 40 10.93 3.45 29.07
N LYS A 41 10.66 2.22 29.50
CA LYS A 41 11.17 1.02 28.82
C LYS A 41 10.70 1.15 27.36
N LYS A 42 11.57 1.67 26.49
CA LYS A 42 11.30 1.77 25.06
C LYS A 42 11.08 0.34 24.62
N GLY A 43 9.86 0.05 24.17
CA GLY A 43 9.61 -1.16 23.37
C GLY A 43 10.57 -1.18 22.17
N PRO A 44 10.62 -2.30 21.43
CA PRO A 44 11.48 -2.39 20.26
C PRO A 44 11.23 -1.19 19.31
N ARG A 45 12.32 -0.60 18.82
CA ARG A 45 12.28 0.54 17.90
C ARG A 45 11.45 0.13 16.67
N PRO A 46 10.42 0.91 16.27
CA PRO A 46 9.46 0.46 15.26
C PRO A 46 10.02 0.49 13.83
N THR A 47 11.13 1.18 13.60
CA THR A 47 11.79 1.32 12.30
C THR A 47 13.29 1.51 12.49
N PRO A 48 14.17 0.96 11.62
CA PRO A 48 15.60 1.26 11.66
C PRO A 48 15.91 2.70 11.22
N CYS A 49 15.00 3.38 10.54
CA CYS A 49 15.20 4.72 9.99
C CYS A 49 15.01 5.82 11.04
N THR A 50 15.64 6.98 10.83
CA THR A 50 15.54 8.16 11.71
C THR A 50 14.10 8.64 11.82
N MET A 51 13.62 8.82 13.05
CA MET A 51 12.29 9.31 13.39
C MET A 51 12.36 10.75 13.90
N PHE A 52 11.20 11.42 13.98
CA PHE A 52 11.12 12.76 14.58
C PHE A 52 11.69 12.80 16.00
N SER A 53 11.47 11.75 16.79
CA SER A 53 11.96 11.65 18.16
C SER A 53 13.46 11.42 18.30
N ASP A 54 14.17 11.18 17.20
CA ASP A 54 15.64 11.08 17.17
C ASP A 54 16.30 12.43 16.83
N LEU A 55 15.51 13.44 16.42
CA LEU A 55 16.01 14.73 15.94
C LEU A 55 15.80 15.84 16.98
N VAL A 56 16.74 16.78 17.05
CA VAL A 56 16.63 17.98 17.89
C VAL A 56 15.53 18.91 17.36
N ASP A 57 15.48 19.05 16.04
CA ASP A 57 14.51 19.81 15.24
C ASP A 57 13.29 18.95 14.83
N GLY A 58 13.01 17.87 15.57
CA GLY A 58 12.00 16.87 15.18
C GLY A 58 10.57 17.39 15.01
N GLU A 59 10.15 18.37 15.81
CA GLU A 59 8.82 19.00 15.66
C GLU A 59 8.75 19.91 14.43
N ASP A 60 9.84 20.58 14.07
CA ASP A 60 9.92 21.39 12.85
C ASP A 60 9.84 20.48 11.61
N ILE A 61 10.61 19.40 11.57
CA ILE A 61 10.55 18.39 10.50
C ILE A 61 9.17 17.76 10.39
N LYS A 62 8.51 17.48 11.51
CA LYS A 62 7.11 17.00 11.50
C LYS A 62 6.15 18.06 10.95
N GLY A 63 6.40 19.34 11.19
CA GLY A 63 5.69 20.45 10.56
C GLY A 63 5.79 20.41 9.04
N GLU A 64 6.98 20.16 8.50
CA GLU A 64 7.20 20.04 7.06
C GLU A 64 6.39 18.89 6.43
N PHE A 65 6.18 17.78 7.15
CA PHE A 65 5.30 16.71 6.69
C PHE A 65 3.85 17.17 6.47
N VAL A 66 3.40 18.15 7.24
CA VAL A 66 2.07 18.75 7.08
C VAL A 66 2.09 19.75 5.92
N VAL A 67 3.14 20.57 5.85
CA VAL A 67 3.28 21.63 4.83
C VAL A 67 3.31 21.05 3.42
N TYR A 68 4.18 20.09 3.12
CA TYR A 68 4.26 19.53 1.76
C TYR A 68 2.94 18.90 1.32
N ARG A 69 2.18 18.30 2.25
CA ARG A 69 0.89 17.70 1.93
C ARG A 69 -0.18 18.73 1.60
N ASN A 70 -0.08 19.93 2.15
CA ASN A 70 -0.97 21.02 1.77
C ASN A 70 -0.65 21.48 0.34
N PHE A 71 0.63 21.64 -0.01
CA PHE A 71 1.05 21.91 -1.38
C PHE A 71 0.63 20.79 -2.36
N LEU A 72 0.71 19.51 -1.96
CA LEU A 72 0.20 18.40 -2.77
C LEU A 72 -1.32 18.43 -3.00
N LYS A 73 -2.10 19.01 -2.07
CA LYS A 73 -3.56 19.17 -2.25
C LYS A 73 -3.87 20.28 -3.24
N THR A 74 -3.09 21.37 -3.22
CA THR A 74 -3.22 22.50 -4.15
C THR A 74 -2.49 22.29 -5.48
N LYS A 75 -1.75 21.17 -5.61
CA LYS A 75 -0.94 20.80 -6.80
C LYS A 75 0.21 21.77 -7.08
N GLU A 76 0.73 22.39 -6.02
CA GLU A 76 1.98 23.16 -6.02
C GLU A 76 3.14 22.16 -5.90
N TRP A 77 3.55 21.59 -7.04
CA TRP A 77 4.43 20.41 -7.07
C TRP A 77 5.89 20.71 -6.69
N ASP A 78 6.39 21.88 -7.09
CA ASP A 78 7.76 22.30 -6.83
C ASP A 78 7.93 22.56 -5.31
N GLU A 79 7.02 23.31 -4.72
CA GLU A 79 6.97 23.57 -3.27
C GLU A 79 6.75 22.27 -2.50
N ALA A 80 5.83 21.42 -2.95
CA ALA A 80 5.63 20.10 -2.34
C ALA A 80 6.92 19.28 -2.35
N TYR A 81 7.65 19.27 -3.47
CA TYR A 81 8.91 18.53 -3.59
C TYR A 81 9.98 19.06 -2.62
N GLU A 82 10.17 20.38 -2.54
CA GLU A 82 11.18 20.97 -1.67
C GLU A 82 10.98 20.57 -0.20
N TYR A 83 9.78 20.76 0.34
CA TYR A 83 9.46 20.37 1.71
C TYR A 83 9.46 18.86 1.91
N TRP A 84 8.94 18.09 0.95
CA TRP A 84 8.95 16.62 1.03
C TRP A 84 10.38 16.06 1.07
N ALA A 85 11.25 16.54 0.19
CA ALA A 85 12.62 16.05 0.06
C ALA A 85 13.42 16.33 1.34
N HIS A 86 13.32 17.53 1.90
CA HIS A 86 13.98 17.87 3.15
C HIS A 86 13.46 17.00 4.31
N ALA A 87 12.14 16.92 4.48
CA ALA A 87 11.53 16.20 5.59
C ALA A 87 11.81 14.69 5.55
N VAL A 88 11.69 14.05 4.38
CA VAL A 88 11.91 12.60 4.21
C VAL A 88 13.39 12.24 4.30
N HIS A 89 14.31 13.12 3.88
CA HIS A 89 15.74 12.87 4.07
C HIS A 89 16.13 12.92 5.55
N LYS A 90 15.55 13.85 6.33
CA LYS A 90 15.80 14.00 7.77
C LYS A 90 15.16 12.90 8.61
N ALA A 91 13.90 12.59 8.36
CA ALA A 91 13.12 11.65 9.17
C ALA A 91 12.33 10.64 8.32
N PRO A 92 13.00 9.74 7.56
CA PRO A 92 12.32 8.73 6.75
C PRO A 92 11.54 7.70 7.58
N GLY A 93 11.85 7.55 8.86
CA GLY A 93 11.07 6.76 9.81
C GLY A 93 9.82 7.47 10.32
N SER A 94 9.66 8.78 10.07
CA SER A 94 8.54 9.60 10.54
C SER A 94 8.26 9.40 12.04
N ASN A 95 7.03 9.01 12.41
CA ASN A 95 6.64 8.63 13.77
C ASN A 95 6.73 7.12 14.05
N GLY A 96 7.38 6.35 13.17
CA GLY A 96 7.52 4.90 13.24
C GLY A 96 6.30 4.10 12.75
N ARG A 97 5.21 4.75 12.33
CA ARG A 97 3.98 4.08 11.88
C ARG A 97 3.51 4.54 10.50
N VAL A 98 3.66 5.82 10.22
CA VAL A 98 3.17 6.48 9.02
C VAL A 98 4.08 6.19 7.82
N LYS A 99 3.49 5.69 6.72
CA LYS A 99 4.19 5.36 5.47
C LYS A 99 3.76 6.21 4.26
N TYR A 100 2.73 7.06 4.39
CA TYR A 100 2.15 7.79 3.24
C TYR A 100 3.15 8.72 2.54
N HIS A 101 4.21 9.15 3.23
CA HIS A 101 5.21 10.05 2.65
C HIS A 101 6.00 9.37 1.52
N PHE A 102 6.11 8.04 1.51
CA PHE A 102 6.65 7.34 0.35
C PHE A 102 5.67 7.35 -0.82
N ASP A 103 4.37 7.12 -0.57
CA ASP A 103 3.34 7.19 -1.62
C ASP A 103 3.24 8.61 -2.21
N ASP A 104 3.34 9.63 -1.35
CA ASP A 104 3.39 11.04 -1.75
C ASP A 104 4.65 11.36 -2.57
N GLY A 105 5.82 10.80 -2.21
CA GLY A 105 7.05 10.93 -2.99
C GLY A 105 6.96 10.31 -4.38
N ILE A 106 6.38 9.11 -4.48
CA ILE A 106 6.10 8.45 -5.78
C ILE A 106 5.19 9.34 -6.63
N LYS A 107 4.16 9.94 -6.03
CA LYS A 107 3.24 10.86 -6.72
C LYS A 107 3.95 12.12 -7.24
N ILE A 108 4.85 12.71 -6.45
CA ILE A 108 5.66 13.87 -6.86
C ILE A 108 6.55 13.51 -8.05
N PHE A 109 7.33 12.43 -7.97
CA PHE A 109 8.22 12.05 -9.06
C PHE A 109 7.47 11.58 -10.31
N LYS A 110 6.30 10.96 -10.14
CA LYS A 110 5.41 10.64 -11.26
C LYS A 110 4.95 11.91 -11.97
N HIS A 111 4.62 12.98 -11.25
CA HIS A 111 4.26 14.26 -11.87
C HIS A 111 5.39 14.76 -12.78
N TYR A 112 6.63 14.81 -12.27
CA TYR A 112 7.77 15.25 -13.08
C TYR A 112 8.05 14.31 -14.27
N TYR A 113 7.92 12.98 -14.07
CA TYR A 113 8.01 12.00 -15.14
C TYR A 113 6.98 12.24 -16.26
N ASP A 114 5.72 12.51 -15.90
CA ASP A 114 4.63 12.72 -16.86
C ASP A 114 4.83 14.01 -17.69
N GLN A 115 5.47 15.04 -17.13
CA GLN A 115 5.75 16.31 -17.81
C GLN A 115 7.06 16.28 -18.63
N GLU A 116 7.96 15.34 -18.36
CA GLU A 116 9.29 15.30 -18.95
C GLU A 116 9.29 14.70 -20.36
N LYS A 117 9.77 15.49 -21.33
CA LYS A 117 9.83 15.11 -22.74
C LYS A 117 11.08 14.33 -23.07
N ASP A 118 12.19 14.63 -22.39
CA ASP A 118 13.47 13.97 -22.59
C ASP A 118 13.46 12.55 -21.96
N SER A 119 13.76 11.54 -22.78
CA SER A 119 13.73 10.14 -22.33
C SER A 119 14.78 9.84 -21.26
N LEU A 120 15.97 10.44 -21.32
CA LEU A 120 17.02 10.21 -20.33
C LEU A 120 16.67 10.87 -18.99
N LYS A 121 16.02 12.04 -19.01
CA LYS A 121 15.54 12.68 -17.78
C LYS A 121 14.36 11.92 -17.17
N ARG A 122 13.46 11.34 -17.97
CA ARG A 122 12.41 10.45 -17.45
C ARG A 122 12.97 9.26 -16.66
N LEU A 123 14.08 8.68 -17.11
CA LEU A 123 14.75 7.60 -16.37
C LEU A 123 15.23 8.06 -14.99
N ARG A 124 15.68 9.31 -14.83
CA ARG A 124 16.07 9.85 -13.51
C ARG A 124 14.89 9.98 -12.54
N TRP A 125 13.70 10.28 -13.06
CA TRP A 125 12.48 10.27 -12.24
C TRP A 125 12.09 8.85 -11.83
N ILE A 126 12.23 7.87 -12.73
CA ILE A 126 12.05 6.44 -12.40
C ILE A 126 13.08 5.99 -11.34
N ASP A 127 14.34 6.42 -11.43
CA ASP A 127 15.36 6.13 -10.42
C ASP A 127 15.02 6.72 -9.06
N SER A 128 14.43 7.92 -9.04
CA SER A 128 13.94 8.54 -7.81
C SER A 128 12.77 7.75 -7.21
N ILE A 129 11.84 7.27 -8.04
CA ILE A 129 10.73 6.39 -7.61
C ILE A 129 11.27 5.05 -7.08
N ASN A 130 12.28 4.47 -7.73
CA ASN A 130 12.98 3.28 -7.25
C ASN A 130 13.55 3.50 -5.85
N TRP A 131 14.25 4.62 -5.65
CA TRP A 131 14.81 4.99 -4.34
C TRP A 131 13.73 5.12 -3.27
N VAL A 132 12.57 5.72 -3.59
CA VAL A 132 11.45 5.84 -2.64
C VAL A 132 10.91 4.47 -2.22
N TYR A 133 10.76 3.54 -3.16
CA TYR A 133 10.34 2.17 -2.85
C TYR A 133 11.37 1.43 -2.00
N ASP A 134 12.65 1.54 -2.33
CA ASP A 134 13.73 0.88 -1.60
C ASP A 134 13.84 1.45 -0.18
N LYS A 135 13.69 2.78 -0.03
CA LYS A 135 13.69 3.43 1.29
C LYS A 135 12.48 3.03 2.13
N ARG A 136 11.30 2.86 1.51
CA ARG A 136 10.12 2.33 2.20
C ARG A 136 10.37 0.93 2.77
N MET A 137 10.96 0.05 1.97
CA MET A 137 11.31 -1.31 2.42
C MET A 137 12.35 -1.28 3.53
N GLU A 138 13.39 -0.47 3.39
CA GLU A 138 14.42 -0.28 4.42
C GLU A 138 13.79 0.15 5.76
N CYS A 139 12.89 1.14 5.73
CA CYS A 139 12.32 1.70 6.95
C CYS A 139 11.19 0.87 7.55
N PHE A 140 10.41 0.14 6.74
CA PHE A 140 9.15 -0.47 7.21
C PHE A 140 8.95 -1.94 6.81
N GLY A 141 9.91 -2.55 6.13
CA GLY A 141 9.83 -3.93 5.66
C GLY A 141 8.68 -4.14 4.67
N ASP A 142 7.96 -5.24 4.84
CA ASP A 142 6.83 -5.65 3.99
C ASP A 142 7.24 -5.81 2.51
N GLU A 143 8.39 -6.47 2.31
CA GLU A 143 9.05 -6.62 1.01
C GLU A 143 8.08 -7.11 -0.07
N ALA A 144 7.28 -8.14 0.20
CA ALA A 144 6.35 -8.68 -0.77
C ALA A 144 5.30 -7.66 -1.24
N TYR A 145 4.69 -6.93 -0.30
CA TYR A 145 3.72 -5.89 -0.65
C TYR A 145 4.38 -4.75 -1.41
N VAL A 146 5.54 -4.28 -0.94
CA VAL A 146 6.22 -3.14 -1.56
C VAL A 146 6.73 -3.47 -2.95
N LEU A 147 7.29 -4.66 -3.18
CA LEU A 147 7.66 -5.14 -4.50
C LEU A 147 6.45 -5.29 -5.42
N GLY A 148 5.33 -5.81 -4.92
CA GLY A 148 4.08 -5.90 -5.68
C GLY A 148 3.57 -4.53 -6.11
N ARG A 149 3.60 -3.54 -5.21
CA ARG A 149 3.22 -2.15 -5.51
C ARG A 149 4.17 -1.49 -6.52
N LYS A 150 5.48 -1.71 -6.37
CA LYS A 150 6.50 -1.25 -7.31
C LYS A 150 6.26 -1.82 -8.70
N ALA A 151 6.04 -3.13 -8.80
CA ALA A 151 5.71 -3.81 -10.05
C ALA A 151 4.42 -3.27 -10.69
N PHE A 152 3.38 -3.07 -9.87
CA PHE A 152 2.10 -2.51 -10.32
C PHE A 152 2.28 -1.12 -10.95
N ASP A 153 2.92 -0.20 -10.25
CA ASP A 153 3.16 1.15 -10.77
C ASP A 153 4.04 1.11 -12.02
N PHE A 154 5.06 0.24 -12.03
CA PHE A 154 5.96 0.10 -13.17
C PHE A 154 5.22 -0.42 -14.40
N TYR A 155 4.32 -1.39 -14.22
CA TYR A 155 3.48 -1.92 -15.27
C TYR A 155 2.50 -0.87 -15.84
N TYR A 156 1.76 -0.18 -14.98
CA TYR A 156 0.69 0.72 -15.41
C TYR A 156 1.15 2.12 -15.81
N TYR A 157 2.22 2.64 -15.22
CA TYR A 157 2.61 4.04 -15.39
C TYR A 157 3.96 4.23 -16.08
N PHE A 158 4.87 3.27 -15.98
CA PHE A 158 6.27 3.44 -16.42
C PHE A 158 6.73 2.40 -17.44
N SER A 159 5.83 1.54 -17.92
CA SER A 159 6.14 0.40 -18.79
C SER A 159 6.75 0.78 -20.14
N ARG A 160 6.56 2.04 -20.58
CA ARG A 160 7.21 2.59 -21.77
C ARG A 160 8.73 2.70 -21.61
N ASP A 161 9.19 3.09 -20.44
CA ASP A 161 10.61 3.42 -20.19
C ASP A 161 11.30 2.34 -19.32
N ILE A 162 10.56 1.32 -18.86
CA ILE A 162 11.08 0.20 -18.04
C ILE A 162 11.04 -1.12 -18.82
N ASN A 163 12.10 -1.91 -18.68
CA ASN A 163 12.18 -3.25 -19.25
C ASN A 163 11.10 -4.18 -18.64
N GLN A 164 10.30 -4.81 -19.51
CA GLN A 164 9.21 -5.71 -19.12
C GLN A 164 9.67 -6.92 -18.30
N ASP A 165 10.86 -7.45 -18.55
CA ASP A 165 11.42 -8.57 -17.81
C ASP A 165 11.70 -8.15 -16.35
N SER A 166 12.18 -6.92 -16.13
CA SER A 166 12.36 -6.37 -14.78
C SER A 166 11.04 -6.25 -14.03
N ILE A 167 9.96 -5.82 -14.69
CA ILE A 167 8.62 -5.74 -14.08
C ILE A 167 8.11 -7.14 -13.72
N PHE A 168 8.32 -8.11 -14.61
CA PHE A 168 7.93 -9.50 -14.38
C PHE A 168 8.65 -10.06 -13.16
N PHE A 169 9.97 -9.84 -13.03
CA PHE A 169 10.72 -10.31 -11.87
C PHE A 169 10.26 -9.68 -10.55
N LEU A 170 9.81 -8.42 -10.57
CA LEU A 170 9.24 -7.79 -9.37
C LEU A 170 7.91 -8.45 -8.97
N PHE A 171 7.00 -8.69 -9.92
CA PHE A 171 5.77 -9.43 -9.63
C PHE A 171 6.04 -10.87 -9.19
N ALA A 172 6.91 -11.57 -9.91
CA ALA A 172 7.32 -12.94 -9.61
C ALA A 172 7.84 -13.05 -8.17
N LYS A 173 8.74 -12.15 -7.75
CA LYS A 173 9.26 -12.12 -6.39
C LYS A 173 8.18 -11.80 -5.35
N ALA A 174 7.30 -10.84 -5.62
CA ALA A 174 6.18 -10.52 -4.72
C ALA A 174 5.25 -11.72 -4.52
N VAL A 175 4.91 -12.41 -5.61
CA VAL A 175 4.10 -13.63 -5.60
C VAL A 175 4.84 -14.79 -4.95
N ASP A 176 6.15 -14.92 -5.14
CA ASP A 176 6.93 -15.97 -4.49
C ASP A 176 6.97 -15.83 -2.97
N LEU A 177 7.00 -14.59 -2.47
CA LEU A 177 7.00 -14.31 -1.03
C LEU A 177 5.62 -14.52 -0.39
N LYS A 178 4.53 -14.27 -1.12
CA LYS A 178 3.15 -14.36 -0.60
C LYS A 178 2.39 -15.63 -0.99
N LYS A 179 2.82 -16.33 -2.03
CA LYS A 179 2.18 -17.52 -2.61
C LYS A 179 0.69 -17.29 -2.86
N GLU A 180 -0.19 -18.15 -2.35
CA GLU A 180 -1.65 -18.03 -2.46
C GLU A 180 -2.21 -16.77 -1.77
N LYS A 181 -1.42 -16.09 -0.94
CA LYS A 181 -1.81 -14.82 -0.30
C LYS A 181 -1.33 -13.59 -1.07
N ALA A 182 -0.97 -13.75 -2.35
CA ALA A 182 -0.59 -12.64 -3.22
C ALA A 182 -1.68 -11.56 -3.22
N ASP A 183 -1.28 -10.29 -3.17
CA ASP A 183 -2.24 -9.18 -3.08
C ASP A 183 -3.07 -9.08 -4.37
N TYR A 184 -4.37 -8.79 -4.24
CA TYR A 184 -5.32 -8.73 -5.37
C TYR A 184 -4.81 -7.87 -6.55
N PHE A 185 -4.16 -6.73 -6.26
CA PHE A 185 -3.69 -5.80 -7.29
C PHE A 185 -2.55 -6.37 -8.14
N VAL A 186 -1.87 -7.43 -7.68
CA VAL A 186 -0.81 -8.13 -8.42
C VAL A 186 -1.38 -9.10 -9.46
N ILE A 187 -2.55 -9.67 -9.20
CA ILE A 187 -3.04 -10.86 -9.92
C ILE A 187 -3.26 -10.59 -11.41
N ASN A 188 -4.10 -9.61 -11.75
CA ASN A 188 -4.40 -9.29 -13.16
C ASN A 188 -3.15 -8.91 -13.98
N PRO A 189 -2.32 -7.92 -13.55
CA PRO A 189 -1.16 -7.55 -14.33
C PRO A 189 -0.13 -8.69 -14.42
N PHE A 190 0.09 -9.46 -13.35
CA PHE A 190 1.05 -10.57 -13.43
C PHE A 190 0.56 -11.72 -14.30
N SER A 191 -0.74 -12.09 -14.25
CA SER A 191 -1.33 -13.07 -15.17
C SER A 191 -1.16 -12.66 -16.64
N LYS A 192 -1.34 -11.37 -16.95
CA LYS A 192 -1.12 -10.84 -18.31
C LYS A 192 0.35 -10.93 -18.73
N MET A 193 1.27 -10.50 -17.86
CA MET A 193 2.70 -10.57 -18.15
C MET A 193 3.18 -12.02 -18.29
N LEU A 194 2.68 -12.94 -17.46
CA LEU A 194 2.99 -14.36 -17.54
C LEU A 194 2.58 -14.94 -18.91
N TYR A 195 1.35 -14.68 -19.33
CA TYR A 195 0.84 -15.08 -20.64
C TYR A 195 1.67 -14.49 -21.78
N ASP A 196 1.93 -13.18 -21.76
CA ASP A 196 2.67 -12.50 -22.83
C ASP A 196 4.11 -12.98 -22.94
N GLN A 197 4.81 -13.15 -21.82
CA GLN A 197 6.19 -13.61 -21.83
C GLN A 197 6.31 -15.06 -22.30
N PHE A 198 5.37 -15.93 -21.91
CA PHE A 198 5.34 -17.30 -22.41
C PHE A 198 5.07 -17.31 -23.93
N LYS A 199 4.08 -16.55 -24.39
CA LYS A 199 3.75 -16.42 -25.83
C LYS A 199 4.92 -15.86 -26.64
N ALA A 200 5.72 -14.97 -26.05
CA ALA A 200 6.92 -14.42 -26.67
C ALA A 200 8.16 -15.36 -26.58
N GLY A 201 8.04 -16.55 -25.96
CA GLY A 201 9.14 -17.49 -25.77
C GLY A 201 10.23 -17.00 -24.81
N LYS A 202 9.93 -16.02 -23.95
CA LYS A 202 10.87 -15.44 -22.98
C LYS A 202 11.02 -16.24 -21.70
N ILE A 203 9.97 -16.98 -21.33
CA ILE A 203 9.95 -17.89 -20.19
C ILE A 203 9.56 -19.29 -20.66
N ASP A 204 10.10 -20.31 -19.99
CA ASP A 204 9.83 -21.69 -20.33
C ASP A 204 8.52 -22.21 -19.73
N THR A 205 8.11 -23.40 -20.16
CA THR A 205 6.89 -24.05 -19.65
C THR A 205 6.96 -24.33 -18.15
N ALA A 206 8.14 -24.65 -17.61
CA ALA A 206 8.31 -24.96 -16.19
C ALA A 206 8.03 -23.73 -15.31
N THR A 207 8.64 -22.59 -15.66
CA THR A 207 8.43 -21.29 -14.99
C THR A 207 6.98 -20.84 -15.14
N THR A 208 6.42 -20.99 -16.35
CA THR A 208 5.03 -20.61 -16.63
C THR A 208 4.05 -21.44 -15.80
N LYS A 209 4.23 -22.76 -15.77
CA LYS A 209 3.46 -23.68 -14.95
C LYS A 209 3.52 -23.30 -13.48
N TYR A 210 4.71 -23.02 -12.96
CA TYR A 210 4.91 -22.66 -11.56
C TYR A 210 4.09 -21.42 -11.16
N TYR A 211 4.25 -20.30 -11.86
CA TYR A 211 3.53 -19.07 -11.53
C TYR A 211 2.04 -19.14 -11.83
N ALA A 212 1.63 -19.83 -12.90
CA ALA A 212 0.22 -20.01 -13.22
C ALA A 212 -0.53 -20.78 -12.11
N ASN A 213 0.09 -21.83 -11.55
CA ASN A 213 -0.50 -22.57 -10.43
C ASN A 213 -0.58 -21.71 -9.15
N ILE A 214 0.43 -20.87 -8.86
CA ILE A 214 0.33 -19.94 -7.73
C ILE A 214 -0.80 -18.92 -7.94
N LEU A 215 -0.93 -18.37 -9.14
CA LEU A 215 -1.97 -17.39 -9.47
C LEU A 215 -3.38 -17.98 -9.36
N VAL A 216 -3.60 -19.19 -9.86
CA VAL A 216 -4.88 -19.91 -9.68
C VAL A 216 -5.21 -20.08 -8.20
N ASN A 217 -4.23 -20.53 -7.40
CA ASN A 217 -4.42 -20.72 -5.96
C ASN A 217 -4.67 -19.39 -5.23
N ALA A 218 -4.01 -18.30 -5.67
CA ALA A 218 -4.21 -16.97 -5.10
C ALA A 218 -5.60 -16.40 -5.42
N ILE A 219 -6.12 -16.63 -6.63
CA ILE A 219 -7.49 -16.26 -7.01
C ILE A 219 -8.51 -16.99 -6.15
N GLU A 220 -8.32 -18.30 -5.95
CA GLU A 220 -9.16 -19.09 -5.04
C GLU A 220 -9.10 -18.55 -3.61
N TYR A 221 -7.90 -18.47 -3.04
CA TYR A 221 -7.71 -18.07 -1.66
C TYR A 221 -8.26 -16.66 -1.43
N GLY A 222 -7.93 -15.72 -2.31
CA GLY A 222 -8.41 -14.34 -2.25
C GLY A 222 -9.93 -14.24 -2.35
N SER A 223 -10.55 -14.92 -3.31
CA SER A 223 -12.00 -14.89 -3.49
C SER A 223 -12.77 -15.49 -2.31
N THR A 224 -12.23 -16.51 -1.65
CA THR A 224 -12.86 -17.14 -0.47
C THR A 224 -12.63 -16.35 0.82
N ASN A 225 -11.49 -15.67 0.96
CA ASN A 225 -11.08 -15.02 2.21
C ASN A 225 -11.21 -13.49 2.20
N CYS A 226 -11.66 -12.89 1.10
CA CYS A 226 -11.82 -11.45 0.97
C CYS A 226 -12.79 -10.87 2.02
N LYS A 227 -12.60 -9.60 2.36
CA LYS A 227 -13.48 -8.88 3.30
C LYS A 227 -13.76 -7.47 2.80
N GLY A 228 -14.99 -7.02 3.01
CA GLY A 228 -15.40 -5.65 2.70
C GLY A 228 -15.23 -5.32 1.21
N THR A 229 -14.69 -4.13 0.92
CA THR A 229 -14.54 -3.63 -0.45
C THR A 229 -13.49 -4.39 -1.26
N GLU A 230 -12.60 -5.16 -0.64
CA GLU A 230 -11.62 -5.98 -1.36
C GLU A 230 -12.28 -7.07 -2.20
N CYS A 231 -13.44 -7.60 -1.78
CA CYS A 231 -14.15 -8.63 -2.55
C CYS A 231 -14.53 -8.16 -3.96
N GLN A 232 -14.81 -6.86 -4.14
CA GLN A 232 -15.09 -6.28 -5.45
C GLN A 232 -13.88 -6.38 -6.39
N ALA A 233 -12.67 -6.27 -5.85
CA ALA A 233 -11.46 -6.47 -6.64
C ALA A 233 -11.31 -7.92 -7.10
N TRP A 234 -11.62 -8.88 -6.22
CA TRP A 234 -11.61 -10.30 -6.56
C TRP A 234 -12.69 -10.68 -7.59
N ASP A 235 -13.85 -10.04 -7.58
CA ASP A 235 -14.85 -10.20 -8.63
C ASP A 235 -14.31 -9.79 -10.00
N MET A 236 -13.69 -8.60 -10.10
CA MET A 236 -13.06 -8.16 -11.36
C MET A 236 -11.88 -9.05 -11.79
N ILE A 237 -11.16 -9.66 -10.83
CA ILE A 237 -10.07 -10.58 -11.13
C ILE A 237 -10.59 -11.87 -11.76
N LYS A 238 -11.70 -12.42 -11.26
CA LYS A 238 -12.31 -13.64 -11.80
C LYS A 238 -12.77 -13.50 -13.25
N ASP A 239 -13.12 -12.29 -13.69
CA ASP A 239 -13.55 -12.02 -15.06
C ASP A 239 -12.37 -11.93 -16.06
N TYR A 240 -11.13 -11.85 -15.58
CA TYR A 240 -9.97 -11.58 -16.43
C TYR A 240 -8.84 -12.60 -16.29
N ALA A 241 -8.28 -12.76 -15.10
CA ALA A 241 -7.09 -13.57 -14.91
C ALA A 241 -7.31 -15.06 -15.24
N PRO A 242 -8.42 -15.71 -14.81
CA PRO A 242 -8.70 -17.10 -15.18
C PRO A 242 -8.69 -17.34 -16.69
N ASN A 243 -9.32 -16.47 -17.48
CA ASN A 243 -9.36 -16.59 -18.94
C ASN A 243 -7.94 -16.67 -19.56
N LEU A 244 -6.98 -15.91 -19.04
CA LEU A 244 -5.58 -15.99 -19.49
C LEU A 244 -4.90 -17.28 -19.05
N LEU A 245 -5.16 -17.70 -17.81
CA LEU A 245 -4.55 -18.89 -17.21
C LEU A 245 -5.08 -20.19 -17.87
N ASP A 246 -6.37 -20.24 -18.21
CA ASP A 246 -7.01 -21.37 -18.86
C ASP A 246 -6.44 -21.66 -20.26
N ASN A 247 -5.80 -20.68 -20.91
CA ASN A 247 -5.08 -20.90 -22.17
C ASN A 247 -3.95 -21.93 -22.02
N PHE A 248 -3.45 -22.16 -20.81
CA PHE A 248 -2.40 -23.14 -20.56
C PHE A 248 -2.91 -24.57 -20.41
N GLU A 249 -4.23 -24.80 -20.30
CA GLU A 249 -4.80 -26.15 -20.25
C GLU A 249 -4.44 -27.00 -21.47
N GLY A 250 -4.21 -26.37 -22.63
CA GLY A 250 -3.79 -27.07 -23.85
C GLY A 250 -2.38 -27.68 -23.78
N ILE A 251 -1.62 -27.40 -22.72
CA ILE A 251 -0.28 -27.92 -22.51
C ILE A 251 -0.37 -29.17 -21.62
N ALA A 252 0.18 -30.28 -22.11
CA ALA A 252 0.18 -31.53 -21.36
C ALA A 252 0.87 -31.36 -20.00
N ASP A 253 0.28 -31.96 -18.96
CA ASP A 253 0.80 -31.92 -17.59
C ASP A 253 0.96 -30.51 -17.00
N PHE A 254 0.22 -29.50 -17.49
CA PHE A 254 0.35 -28.12 -16.99
C PHE A 254 -0.32 -27.91 -15.63
N TYR A 255 -1.59 -28.28 -15.49
CA TYR A 255 -2.33 -28.19 -14.22
C TYR A 255 -2.49 -29.55 -13.55
N PRO A 256 -2.53 -29.61 -12.21
CA PRO A 256 -2.80 -30.85 -11.49
C PRO A 256 -4.28 -31.25 -11.64
N CYS A 257 -4.59 -32.53 -11.40
CA CYS A 257 -5.97 -33.05 -11.43
C CYS A 257 -6.96 -32.19 -10.61
N GLU A 258 -6.55 -31.70 -9.44
CA GLU A 258 -7.42 -30.91 -8.56
C GLU A 258 -7.94 -29.63 -9.23
N TYR A 259 -7.14 -28.98 -10.09
CA TYR A 259 -7.61 -27.85 -10.89
C TYR A 259 -8.75 -28.26 -11.83
N TYR A 260 -8.62 -29.40 -12.54
CA TYR A 260 -9.65 -29.88 -13.45
C TYR A 260 -10.90 -30.32 -12.70
N LYS A 261 -10.76 -31.02 -11.56
CA LYS A 261 -11.91 -31.38 -10.71
C LYS A 261 -12.68 -30.14 -10.29
N LYS A 262 -11.97 -29.14 -9.75
CA LYS A 262 -12.58 -27.92 -9.26
C LYS A 262 -13.24 -27.10 -10.35
N THR A 263 -12.66 -27.07 -11.55
CA THR A 263 -13.18 -26.31 -12.69
C THR A 263 -14.37 -27.01 -13.34
N TYR A 264 -14.30 -28.33 -13.54
CA TYR A 264 -15.24 -29.04 -14.41
C TYR A 264 -16.30 -29.88 -13.67
N LEU A 265 -16.10 -30.29 -12.41
CA LEU A 265 -17.15 -31.01 -11.67
C LEU A 265 -18.41 -30.15 -11.43
N PRO A 266 -18.33 -28.85 -11.07
CA PRO A 266 -19.52 -28.01 -10.96
C PRO A 266 -20.29 -27.94 -12.28
N VAL A 267 -19.58 -27.84 -13.41
CA VAL A 267 -20.17 -27.82 -14.75
C VAL A 267 -20.91 -29.13 -15.04
N PHE A 268 -20.36 -30.28 -14.65
CA PHE A 268 -21.06 -31.56 -14.75
C PHE A 268 -22.32 -31.61 -13.89
N GLU A 269 -22.22 -31.17 -12.63
CA GLU A 269 -23.35 -31.21 -11.69
C GLU A 269 -24.54 -30.37 -12.17
N GLU A 270 -24.28 -29.23 -12.81
CA GLU A 270 -25.28 -28.33 -13.36
C GLU A 270 -25.89 -28.80 -14.70
N ASN A 271 -25.25 -29.74 -15.40
CA ASN A 271 -25.59 -30.12 -16.79
C ASN A 271 -25.64 -31.65 -17.01
N LYS A 272 -26.14 -32.41 -16.03
CA LYS A 272 -26.14 -33.89 -16.03
C LYS A 272 -26.93 -34.53 -17.17
N ASP A 273 -27.87 -33.82 -17.75
CA ASP A 273 -28.74 -34.25 -18.84
C ASP A 273 -28.14 -33.96 -20.23
N SER A 274 -27.12 -33.11 -20.32
CA SER A 274 -26.42 -32.80 -21.55
C SER A 274 -25.29 -33.80 -21.82
N CYS A 275 -25.53 -34.77 -22.68
CA CYS A 275 -24.52 -35.76 -23.10
C CYS A 275 -23.24 -35.09 -23.62
N ASP A 276 -23.35 -33.97 -24.34
CA ASP A 276 -22.20 -33.25 -24.89
C ASP A 276 -21.34 -32.62 -23.78
N ILE A 277 -21.99 -32.00 -22.77
CA ILE A 277 -21.27 -31.40 -21.65
C ILE A 277 -20.65 -32.48 -20.77
N VAL A 278 -21.37 -33.56 -20.49
CA VAL A 278 -20.84 -34.71 -19.74
C VAL A 278 -19.59 -35.29 -20.43
N ASN A 279 -19.63 -35.50 -21.75
CA ASN A 279 -18.50 -36.00 -22.52
C ASN A 279 -17.32 -34.99 -22.57
N MET A 280 -17.60 -33.70 -22.59
CA MET A 280 -16.57 -32.66 -22.50
C MET A 280 -15.87 -32.69 -21.14
N VAL A 281 -16.64 -32.69 -20.04
CA VAL A 281 -16.09 -32.75 -18.67
C VAL A 281 -15.27 -34.02 -18.47
N PHE A 282 -15.78 -35.18 -18.88
CA PHE A 282 -15.05 -36.45 -18.78
C PHE A 282 -13.68 -36.38 -19.48
N ARG A 283 -13.62 -35.85 -20.70
CA ARG A 283 -12.35 -35.66 -21.43
C ARG A 283 -11.40 -34.71 -20.72
N LYS A 284 -11.90 -33.63 -20.11
CA LYS A 284 -11.07 -32.70 -19.32
C LYS A 284 -10.51 -33.35 -18.07
N LEU A 285 -11.31 -34.14 -17.35
CA LEU A 285 -10.83 -34.90 -16.19
C LEU A 285 -9.79 -35.96 -16.58
N GLN A 286 -9.99 -36.66 -17.69
CA GLN A 286 -9.00 -37.58 -18.25
C GLN A 286 -7.70 -36.86 -18.65
N TRP A 287 -7.80 -35.70 -19.31
CA TRP A 287 -6.65 -34.87 -19.65
C TRP A 287 -5.85 -34.45 -18.42
N GLY A 288 -6.57 -34.08 -17.35
CA GLY A 288 -6.00 -33.79 -16.03
C GLY A 288 -5.48 -35.00 -15.25
N LYS A 289 -5.54 -36.22 -15.81
CA LYS A 289 -5.15 -37.49 -15.18
C LYS A 289 -5.87 -37.71 -13.84
N CYS A 290 -7.13 -37.32 -13.77
CA CYS A 290 -7.99 -37.59 -12.63
C CYS A 290 -8.52 -39.02 -12.67
N ASN A 291 -8.03 -39.85 -11.75
CA ASN A 291 -8.53 -41.21 -11.50
C ASN A 291 -9.74 -41.19 -10.57
#